data_AF-A0A068WG25-F1
#
_entry.id   AF-A0A068WG25-F1
#
_cell.length_a   1.000
_cell.length_b   1.000
_cell.length_c   1.000
_cell.angle_alpha   90.00
_cell.angle_beta   90.00
_cell.angle_gamma   90.00
#
_symmetry.space_group_name_H-M   'P 1'
#
loop_
_entity.id
_entity.type
_entity.pdbx_description
1 polymer ?
#
loop_
_entity_poly.entity_id
_entity_poly.type
_entity_poly.pdbx_seq_one_letter_code
_entity_poly.pdbx_strand_id
1 'polypeptide(L)'
;MCVQLQADLEANREFTQNLQSQLDEVYIDLASVKSLQENLDRKSQSLRERDAMIAELQQRCSEAERSLVEMAGTVEAARLQADRAEERVRLLATARWTSDSDVDACALCASPFSFSRRKHHCRNCGLIFCQECSAFKMS
;
A
#
# COMPACT_ATOMS: atom_id res chain seq x y z
N MET A 1 8.12 2.63 95.24
CA MET A 1 9.17 2.85 94.22
C MET A 1 9.45 1.58 93.39
N CYS A 2 9.65 0.41 94.00
CA CYS A 2 9.94 -0.84 93.27
C CYS A 2 8.76 -1.34 92.38
N VAL A 3 7.53 -1.27 92.88
CA VAL A 3 6.32 -1.71 92.12
C VAL A 3 6.05 -0.84 90.88
N GLN A 4 6.27 0.47 90.98
CA GLN A 4 6.05 1.41 89.86
C GLN A 4 7.02 1.11 88.70
N LEU A 5 8.30 0.93 89.01
CA LEU A 5 9.32 0.58 88.01
C LEU A 5 9.03 -0.75 87.32
N GLN A 6 8.40 -1.69 88.03
CA GLN A 6 8.07 -3.00 87.49
C GLN A 6 6.89 -2.92 86.51
N ALA A 7 5.86 -2.14 86.84
CA ALA A 7 4.75 -1.83 85.93
C ALA A 7 5.22 -1.07 84.68
N ASP A 8 6.11 -0.10 84.85
CA ASP A 8 6.69 0.65 83.73
C ASP A 8 7.54 -0.24 82.80
N LEU A 9 8.26 -1.22 83.37
CA LEU A 9 9.04 -2.19 82.59
C LEU A 9 8.12 -3.12 81.77
N GLU A 10 7.02 -3.58 82.36
CA GLU A 10 6.02 -4.41 81.67
C GLU A 10 5.33 -3.65 80.54
N ALA A 11 4.89 -2.42 80.79
CA ALA A 11 4.31 -1.55 79.76
C ALA A 11 5.29 -1.29 78.60
N ASN A 12 6.58 -1.05 78.90
CA ASN A 12 7.60 -0.88 77.86
C ASN A 12 7.87 -2.17 77.07
N ARG A 13 7.78 -3.34 77.71
CA ARG A 13 7.91 -4.64 77.02
C ARG A 13 6.75 -4.86 76.07
N GLU A 14 5.52 -4.61 76.52
CA GLU A 14 4.33 -4.71 75.68
C GLU A 14 4.38 -3.75 74.50
N PHE A 15 4.79 -2.50 74.75
CA PHE A 15 4.99 -1.50 73.69
C PHE A 15 6.03 -1.94 72.67
N THR A 16 7.17 -2.47 73.14
CA THR A 16 8.24 -2.97 72.26
C THR A 16 7.78 -4.18 71.44
N GLN A 17 7.02 -5.11 72.05
CA GLN A 17 6.44 -6.25 71.34
C GLN A 17 5.43 -5.80 70.28
N ASN A 18 4.60 -4.79 70.59
CA ASN A 18 3.65 -4.24 69.62
C ASN A 18 4.37 -3.62 68.41
N LEU A 19 5.41 -2.80 68.66
CA LEU A 19 6.22 -2.22 67.60
C LEU A 19 6.93 -3.29 66.75
N GLN A 20 7.40 -4.37 67.37
CA GLN A 20 8.00 -5.49 66.64
C GLN A 20 6.98 -6.16 65.70
N SER A 21 5.76 -6.43 66.18
CA SER A 21 4.70 -6.99 65.33
C SER A 21 4.34 -6.09 64.15
N GLN A 22 4.25 -4.78 64.38
CA GLN A 22 4.01 -3.80 63.29
C GLN A 22 5.16 -3.78 62.29
N LEU A 23 6.41 -3.87 62.76
CA LEU A 23 7.59 -3.93 61.90
C LEU A 23 7.57 -5.19 61.03
N ASP A 24 7.22 -6.34 61.60
CA ASP A 24 7.12 -7.61 60.88
C ASP A 24 6.04 -7.56 59.79
N GLU A 25 4.88 -6.94 60.08
CA GLU A 25 3.81 -6.71 59.09
C GLU A 25 4.28 -5.84 57.91
N VAL A 26 4.96 -4.72 58.21
CA VAL A 26 5.53 -3.84 57.17
C VAL A 26 6.57 -4.59 56.32
N TYR A 27 7.38 -5.47 56.90
CA TYR A 27 8.33 -6.27 56.13
C TYR A 27 7.64 -7.27 55.18
N ILE A 28 6.51 -7.86 55.59
CA ILE A 28 5.69 -8.73 54.75
C ILE A 28 5.10 -7.93 53.59
N ASP A 29 4.51 -6.77 53.88
CA ASP A 29 3.94 -5.89 52.85
C ASP A 29 5.01 -5.42 51.86
N LEU A 30 6.20 -5.06 52.34
CA LEU A 30 7.32 -4.70 51.50
C LEU A 30 7.72 -5.83 50.54
N ALA A 31 7.71 -7.08 51.01
CA ALA A 31 7.98 -8.24 50.16
C ALA A 31 6.88 -8.44 49.09
N SER A 32 5.62 -8.24 49.48
CA SER A 32 4.47 -8.30 48.56
C SER A 32 4.56 -7.23 47.47
N VAL A 33 4.83 -5.97 47.84
CA VAL A 33 5.00 -4.86 46.90
C VAL A 33 6.15 -5.10 45.94
N LYS A 34 7.29 -5.62 46.41
CA LYS A 34 8.41 -5.98 45.54
C LYS A 34 8.03 -7.03 44.49
N SER A 35 7.30 -8.08 44.90
CA SER A 35 6.80 -9.10 43.97
C SER A 35 5.81 -8.52 42.94
N LEU A 36 4.93 -7.62 43.36
CA LEU A 36 4.01 -6.92 42.45
C LEU A 36 4.77 -6.02 41.47
N GLN A 37 5.81 -5.32 41.92
CA GLN A 37 6.67 -4.51 41.07
C GLN A 37 7.32 -5.36 39.98
N GLU A 38 7.90 -6.51 40.32
CA GLU A 38 8.50 -7.43 39.35
C GLU A 38 7.48 -7.98 38.34
N ASN A 39 6.24 -8.21 38.77
CA ASN A 39 5.15 -8.62 37.88
C ASN A 39 4.75 -7.49 36.92
N LEU A 40 4.67 -6.26 37.42
CA LEU A 40 4.36 -5.08 36.63
C LEU A 40 5.46 -4.81 35.59
N ASP A 41 6.73 -4.95 35.98
CA ASP A 41 7.87 -4.77 35.09
C ASP A 41 7.85 -5.80 33.96
N ARG A 42 7.60 -7.07 34.29
CA ARG A 42 7.42 -8.15 33.29
C ARG A 42 6.27 -7.87 32.32
N LYS A 43 5.11 -7.42 32.83
CA LYS A 43 3.97 -7.06 31.98
C LYS A 43 4.29 -5.85 31.10
N SER A 44 4.97 -4.84 31.65
CA SER A 44 5.38 -3.64 30.92
C SER A 44 6.40 -3.96 29.82
N GLN A 45 7.27 -4.93 30.04
CA GLN A 45 8.17 -5.44 28.99
C GLN A 45 7.38 -6.17 27.88
N SER A 46 6.46 -7.06 28.25
CA SER A 46 5.64 -7.77 27.28
C SER A 46 4.77 -6.82 26.43
N LEU A 47 4.24 -5.75 27.03
CA LEU A 47 3.53 -4.70 26.29
C LEU A 47 4.45 -4.00 25.28
N ARG A 48 5.66 -3.62 25.69
CA ARG A 48 6.65 -3.00 24.79
C ARG A 48 7.00 -3.91 23.60
N GLU A 49 7.16 -5.21 23.84
CA GLU A 49 7.43 -6.18 22.77
C GLU A 49 6.25 -6.30 21.79
N ARG A 50 5.01 -6.29 22.31
CA ARG A 50 3.79 -6.31 21.47
C ARG A 50 3.62 -5.03 20.67
N ASP A 51 3.90 -3.87 21.27
CA ASP A 51 3.83 -2.58 20.57
C ASP A 51 4.85 -2.51 19.43
N ALA A 52 6.08 -3.01 19.67
CA ALA A 52 7.09 -3.14 18.62
C ALA A 52 6.63 -4.06 17.48
N MET A 53 6.01 -5.20 17.80
CA MET A 53 5.45 -6.12 16.80
C MET A 53 4.31 -5.49 16.00
N ILE A 54 3.43 -4.73 16.65
CA ILE A 54 2.34 -4.01 15.99
C ILE A 54 2.90 -2.97 15.02
N ALA A 55 3.90 -2.19 15.43
CA ALA A 55 4.54 -1.19 14.58
C ALA A 55 5.16 -1.82 13.33
N GLU A 56 5.86 -2.95 13.48
CA GLU A 56 6.43 -3.71 12.37
C GLU A 56 5.35 -4.20 11.39
N LEU A 57 4.26 -4.78 11.91
CA LEU A 57 3.16 -5.25 11.07
C LEU A 57 2.46 -4.09 10.34
N GLN A 58 2.28 -2.96 11.00
CA GLN A 58 1.72 -1.75 10.38
C GLN A 58 2.61 -1.24 9.24
N GLN A 59 3.93 -1.23 9.43
CA GLN A 59 4.87 -0.85 8.38
C GLN A 59 4.76 -1.78 7.17
N ARG A 60 4.76 -3.10 7.40
CA ARG A 60 4.64 -4.11 6.34
C ARG A 60 3.32 -4.01 5.58
N CYS A 61 2.21 -3.75 6.27
CA CYS A 61 0.92 -3.50 5.62
C CYS A 61 0.98 -2.24 4.75
N SER A 62 1.54 -1.14 5.26
CA SER A 62 1.69 0.11 4.50
C SER A 62 2.55 -0.06 3.24
N GLU A 63 3.64 -0.84 3.33
CA GLU A 63 4.48 -1.18 2.17
C GLU A 63 3.74 -2.04 1.15
N ALA A 64 3.00 -3.06 1.60
CA ALA A 64 2.20 -3.91 0.73
C ALA A 64 1.10 -3.10 0.02
N GLU A 65 0.40 -2.21 0.73
CA GLU A 65 -0.63 -1.33 0.17
C GLU A 65 -0.04 -0.42 -0.93
N ARG A 66 1.12 0.19 -0.68
CA ARG A 66 1.81 1.02 -1.69
C ARG A 66 2.13 0.21 -2.95
N SER A 67 2.70 -0.98 -2.78
CA SER A 67 3.02 -1.87 -3.90
C SER A 67 1.77 -2.27 -4.70
N LEU A 68 0.67 -2.59 -4.01
CA LEU A 68 -0.60 -2.92 -4.66
C LEU A 68 -1.15 -1.76 -5.50
N VAL A 69 -1.05 -0.52 -5.00
CA VAL A 69 -1.47 0.68 -5.75
C VAL A 69 -0.63 0.87 -7.01
N GLU A 70 0.69 0.72 -6.92
CA GLU A 70 1.61 0.81 -8.07
C GLU A 70 1.33 -0.27 -9.11
N MET A 71 1.13 -1.51 -8.65
CA MET A 71 0.79 -2.63 -9.52
C MET A 71 -0.57 -2.41 -10.20
N ALA A 72 -1.59 -1.93 -9.47
CA ALA A 72 -2.89 -1.62 -10.04
C ALA A 72 -2.79 -0.56 -11.15
N GLY A 73 -1.98 0.49 -10.95
CA GLY A 73 -1.70 1.49 -11.98
C GLY A 73 -1.03 0.90 -13.21
N THR A 74 -0.08 -0.03 -13.02
CA THR A 74 0.61 -0.71 -14.12
C THR A 74 -0.34 -1.60 -14.92
N VAL A 75 -1.21 -2.35 -14.24
CA VAL A 75 -2.22 -3.20 -14.88
C VAL A 75 -3.21 -2.36 -15.68
N GLU A 76 -3.70 -1.26 -15.13
CA GLU A 76 -4.62 -0.37 -15.84
C GLU A 76 -3.98 0.26 -17.08
N ALA A 77 -2.72 0.70 -16.99
CA ALA A 77 -1.98 1.21 -18.12
C ALA A 77 -1.79 0.14 -19.22
N ALA A 78 -1.43 -1.07 -18.83
CA ALA A 78 -1.28 -2.20 -19.76
C ALA A 78 -2.61 -2.56 -20.44
N ARG A 79 -3.73 -2.55 -19.69
CA ARG A 79 -5.07 -2.76 -20.26
C ARG A 79 -5.41 -1.72 -21.31
N LEU A 80 -5.23 -0.43 -21.02
CA LEU A 80 -5.52 0.63 -21.98
C LEU A 80 -4.64 0.53 -23.24
N GLN A 81 -3.40 0.08 -23.10
CA GLN A 81 -2.53 -0.19 -24.25
C GLN A 81 -3.04 -1.37 -25.08
N ALA A 82 -3.50 -2.44 -24.44
CA ALA A 82 -4.11 -3.59 -25.11
C ALA A 82 -5.37 -3.19 -25.86
N ASP A 83 -6.30 -2.46 -25.23
CA ASP A 83 -7.54 -1.97 -25.85
C ASP A 83 -7.24 -1.12 -27.11
N ARG A 84 -6.24 -0.23 -27.03
CA ARG A 84 -5.79 0.58 -28.18
C ARG A 84 -5.19 -0.27 -29.29
N ALA A 85 -4.43 -1.31 -28.93
CA ALA A 85 -3.84 -2.22 -29.90
C ALA A 85 -4.92 -3.05 -30.60
N GLU A 86 -5.92 -3.55 -29.87
CA GLU A 86 -7.07 -4.27 -30.41
C GLU A 86 -7.88 -3.41 -31.37
N GLU A 87 -8.18 -2.17 -31.00
CA GLU A 87 -8.90 -1.25 -31.90
C GLU A 87 -8.07 -0.96 -33.17
N ARG A 88 -6.75 -0.78 -33.05
CA ARG A 88 -5.88 -0.62 -34.21
C ARG A 88 -5.94 -1.85 -35.12
N VAL A 89 -5.88 -3.06 -34.56
CA VAL A 89 -6.00 -4.31 -35.31
C VAL A 89 -7.37 -4.41 -35.99
N ARG A 90 -8.45 -4.05 -35.30
CA ARG A 90 -9.81 -4.04 -35.85
C ARG A 90 -9.93 -3.09 -37.04
N LEU A 91 -9.45 -1.86 -36.90
CA LEU A 91 -9.46 -0.86 -37.97
C LEU A 91 -8.67 -1.36 -39.20
N LEU A 92 -7.49 -1.92 -38.98
CA LEU A 92 -6.68 -2.53 -40.04
C LEU A 92 -7.36 -3.74 -40.69
N ALA A 93 -8.06 -4.59 -39.93
CA ALA A 93 -8.78 -5.74 -40.47
C ALA A 93 -9.99 -5.31 -41.32
N THR A 94 -10.63 -4.19 -40.99
CA THR A 94 -11.73 -3.61 -41.80
C THR A 94 -11.24 -2.75 -42.97
N ALA A 95 -9.95 -2.39 -43.01
CA ALA A 95 -9.35 -1.66 -44.12
C ALA A 95 -9.27 -2.58 -45.34
N ARG A 96 -10.35 -2.60 -46.12
CA ARG A 96 -10.40 -3.34 -47.39
C ARG A 96 -9.45 -2.64 -48.36
N TRP A 97 -8.50 -3.40 -48.92
CA TRP A 97 -7.69 -2.91 -50.04
C TRP A 97 -8.62 -2.63 -51.21
N THR A 98 -8.89 -1.36 -51.50
CA THR A 98 -9.89 -1.02 -52.52
C THR A 98 -9.33 -1.35 -53.89
N SER A 99 -10.11 -2.03 -54.73
CA SER A 99 -9.69 -2.30 -56.11
C SER A 99 -9.58 -0.98 -56.87
N ASP A 100 -8.57 -0.90 -57.76
CA ASP A 100 -8.47 0.23 -58.69
C ASP A 100 -9.74 0.36 -59.54
N SER A 101 -10.44 -0.74 -59.84
CA SER A 101 -11.69 -0.70 -60.60
C SER A 101 -12.84 0.02 -59.90
N ASP A 102 -12.79 0.13 -58.57
CA ASP A 102 -13.95 0.52 -57.76
C ASP A 102 -13.88 1.99 -57.31
N VAL A 103 -12.87 2.73 -57.77
CA VAL A 103 -12.60 4.11 -57.32
C VAL A 103 -12.32 5.02 -58.49
N ASP A 104 -13.18 6.00 -58.71
CA ASP A 104 -13.05 6.95 -59.81
C ASP A 104 -12.43 8.28 -59.40
N ALA A 105 -12.29 8.55 -58.09
CA ALA A 105 -11.75 9.79 -57.57
C ALA A 105 -10.89 9.61 -56.31
N CYS A 106 -9.99 10.55 -56.07
CA CYS A 106 -9.12 10.53 -54.89
C CYS A 106 -9.93 10.55 -53.58
N ALA A 107 -9.62 9.64 -52.64
CA ALA A 107 -10.32 9.54 -51.36
C ALA A 107 -10.15 10.76 -50.44
N LEU A 108 -9.18 11.65 -50.70
CA LEU A 108 -8.97 12.88 -49.92
C LEU A 108 -9.51 14.14 -50.62
N CYS A 109 -9.11 14.38 -51.87
CA CYS A 109 -9.46 15.62 -52.58
C CYS A 109 -10.64 15.47 -53.55
N ALA A 110 -11.26 14.29 -53.65
CA ALA A 110 -12.37 13.95 -54.53
C ALA A 110 -12.13 14.24 -56.03
N SER A 111 -10.89 14.51 -56.44
CA SER A 111 -10.55 14.77 -57.85
C SER A 111 -10.59 13.47 -58.65
N PRO A 112 -11.23 13.45 -59.84
CA PRO A 112 -11.31 12.25 -60.67
C PRO A 112 -9.93 11.76 -61.12
N PHE A 113 -9.74 10.44 -61.14
CA PHE A 113 -8.55 9.83 -61.71
C PHE A 113 -8.59 9.90 -63.24
N SER A 114 -7.41 9.94 -63.85
CA SER A 114 -7.24 10.02 -65.30
C SER A 114 -5.90 9.40 -65.70
N PHE A 115 -5.60 9.36 -67.00
CA PHE A 115 -4.31 8.82 -67.48
C PHE A 115 -3.09 9.54 -66.88
N SER A 116 -3.21 10.86 -66.63
CA SER A 116 -2.17 11.66 -65.98
C SER A 116 -2.26 11.68 -64.45
N ARG A 117 -3.46 11.51 -63.87
CA ARG A 117 -3.65 11.41 -62.41
C ARG A 117 -3.79 9.94 -62.00
N ARG A 118 -2.66 9.32 -61.66
CA ARG A 118 -2.59 7.90 -61.29
C ARG A 118 -3.07 7.62 -59.86
N LYS A 119 -3.49 6.38 -59.63
CA LYS A 119 -3.98 5.83 -58.37
C LYS A 119 -2.82 5.37 -57.48
N HIS A 120 -2.90 5.66 -56.17
CA HIS A 120 -1.91 5.26 -55.17
C HIS A 120 -2.58 4.74 -53.91
N HIS A 121 -2.36 3.48 -53.54
CA HIS A 121 -2.88 2.91 -52.29
C HIS A 121 -2.09 3.36 -51.07
N CYS A 122 -2.81 3.72 -50.00
CA CYS A 122 -2.22 3.84 -48.68
C CYS A 122 -2.00 2.45 -48.09
N ARG A 123 -0.76 2.15 -47.66
CA ARG A 123 -0.41 0.83 -47.09
C ARG A 123 -0.96 0.65 -45.67
N ASN A 124 -1.39 1.74 -45.04
CA ASN A 124 -1.97 1.74 -43.70
C ASN A 124 -3.49 1.58 -43.70
N CYS A 125 -4.22 2.11 -44.69
CA CYS A 125 -5.69 2.07 -44.71
C CYS A 125 -6.32 1.48 -45.98
N GLY A 126 -5.54 1.07 -46.99
CA GLY A 126 -6.04 0.42 -48.21
C GLY A 126 -6.78 1.34 -49.19
N LEU A 127 -7.06 2.60 -48.82
CA LEU A 127 -7.73 3.59 -49.67
C LEU A 127 -6.81 4.13 -50.78
N ILE A 128 -7.43 4.64 -51.86
CA ILE A 128 -6.73 5.13 -53.06
C ILE A 128 -6.70 6.66 -53.12
N PHE A 129 -5.52 7.22 -53.32
CA PHE A 129 -5.24 8.66 -53.37
C PHE A 129 -4.51 9.04 -54.67
N CYS A 130 -4.52 10.33 -55.02
CA CYS A 130 -3.65 10.87 -56.07
C CYS A 130 -2.23 11.13 -55.55
N GLN A 131 -1.29 11.39 -56.46
CA GLN A 131 0.12 11.60 -56.12
C GLN A 131 0.30 12.70 -55.06
N GLU A 132 -0.39 13.84 -55.21
CA GLU A 132 -0.31 14.99 -54.31
C GLU A 132 -0.87 14.67 -52.92
N CYS A 133 -1.96 13.90 -52.84
CA CYS A 133 -2.55 13.48 -51.57
C CYS A 133 -1.81 12.31 -50.91
N SER A 134 -1.02 11.55 -51.66
CA SER A 134 -0.21 10.41 -51.16
C SER A 134 1.24 10.78 -50.81
N ALA A 135 1.67 12.02 -51.13
CA ALA A 135 3.03 12.48 -50.92
C ALA A 135 3.41 12.68 -49.45
N PHE A 136 2.42 12.76 -48.55
CA PHE A 136 2.66 12.91 -47.12
C PHE A 136 2.89 11.56 -46.46
N LYS A 137 4.10 11.35 -45.93
CA LYS A 137 4.35 10.31 -44.92
C LYS A 137 3.95 10.88 -43.56
N MET A 138 3.06 10.20 -42.84
CA MET A 138 2.95 10.42 -41.40
C MET A 138 4.25 9.89 -40.76
N SER A 139 5.02 10.78 -40.13
CA SER A 139 6.17 10.44 -39.27
C SER A 139 5.69 9.99 -37.89
#